data_AF-A0A3B0YIC1-F1
#
_entry.id   AF-A0A3B0YIC1-F1
#
_cell.length_a   1.000
_cell.length_b   1.000
_cell.length_c   1.000
_cell.angle_alpha   90.00
_cell.angle_beta   90.00
_cell.angle_gamma   90.00
#
_symmetry.space_group_name_H-M   'P 1'
#
loop_
_entity.id
_entity.type
_entity.pdbx_description
1 polymer ?
#
loop_
_entity_poly.entity_id
_entity_poly.type
_entity_poly.pdbx_seq_one_letter_code
_entity_poly.pdbx_strand_id
1 'polypeptide(L)'
;YKPGVFYVEYQHDATPFVSIIIPTKDKLEILEPCVSSLLEKTRYQHFEVIVVDNNSSKPETLEYFDKIQRDDSRVSVIKYPEPYNYSAINNLAAKQAKGDYLVLLNNDTAVIKEDWLERMLSLGQREDVGIVGARLLYPDATIQHAGVVVGMTGIADHSHIGAETESPGYMGQNLTVRGVSAVTAACLLIKKDLFFSVNGLDEEHFAVLFNDVDLCLKVGKQGSRIVYTPYALLMHHGSFSLKKKVNKPDDAAHRQQECLALVQKWLPVLANDPAYNRNLCLYSQDVAPEERFIPGWDMHRHDCLRVVVFPANDWCDANFAAKPVFSQLQKNNGLRCSYITTHNDVGKRALEPAELERGKPDVLLFHTSMSDSYLKALEYYSVFNKSAFKVLMLDDPQCFPSTKRKKRSKRGEEKEQRIRKALASCDRLLVTTRQLEEAWSSVIDDIKVVPGHVEMQNWDELS
;
A
#
# COMPACT_ATOMS: atom_id res chain seq x y z
N TYR A 1 8.25 21.89 23.50
CA TYR A 1 7.61 20.94 24.43
C TYR A 1 6.13 21.25 24.49
N LYS A 2 5.25 20.26 24.29
CA LYS A 2 3.80 20.41 24.47
C LYS A 2 3.38 19.68 25.74
N PRO A 3 2.44 20.22 26.53
CA PRO A 3 1.91 19.53 27.70
C PRO A 3 1.46 18.10 27.35
N GLY A 4 1.84 17.11 28.17
CA GLY A 4 1.50 15.70 27.96
C GLY A 4 2.34 14.95 26.93
N VAL A 5 3.28 15.62 26.23
CA VAL A 5 4.22 14.98 25.30
C VAL A 5 5.59 14.89 25.96
N PHE A 6 6.01 13.68 26.27
CA PHE A 6 7.30 13.40 26.88
C PHE A 6 8.28 12.85 25.85
N TYR A 7 9.52 13.32 25.92
CA TYR A 7 10.65 12.77 25.20
C TYR A 7 11.50 11.98 26.19
N VAL A 8 11.87 10.76 25.81
CA VAL A 8 12.83 9.93 26.55
C VAL A 8 14.13 9.93 25.78
N GLU A 9 15.19 10.41 26.43
CA GLU A 9 16.54 10.34 25.91
C GLU A 9 17.19 9.06 26.41
N TYR A 10 17.43 8.11 25.50
CA TYR A 10 18.16 6.90 25.84
C TYR A 10 19.66 7.20 25.75
N GLN A 11 20.32 7.13 26.91
CA GLN A 11 21.76 7.28 27.03
C GLN A 11 22.43 5.95 26.71
N HIS A 12 23.43 5.99 25.82
CA HIS A 12 24.24 4.84 25.44
C HIS A 12 25.70 5.24 25.53
N ASP A 13 26.56 4.33 26.01
CA ASP A 13 28.00 4.58 26.13
C ASP A 13 28.73 4.48 24.78
N ALA A 14 28.10 3.86 23.77
CA ALA A 14 28.67 3.66 22.46
C ALA A 14 28.37 4.83 21.50
N THR A 15 29.38 5.18 20.70
CA THR A 15 29.30 6.16 19.61
C THR A 15 29.58 5.46 18.27
N PRO A 16 28.61 4.71 17.74
CA PRO A 16 28.82 3.84 16.57
C PRO A 16 29.07 4.64 15.29
N PHE A 17 29.83 4.07 14.35
CA PHE A 17 30.07 4.73 13.07
C PHE A 17 28.84 4.58 12.15
N VAL A 18 28.46 5.63 11.43
CA VAL A 18 27.27 5.62 10.55
C VAL A 18 27.67 5.84 9.09
N SER A 19 27.19 5.00 8.18
CA SER A 19 27.29 5.26 6.74
C SER A 19 25.96 5.77 6.19
N ILE A 20 25.94 6.99 5.68
CA ILE A 20 24.78 7.60 5.04
C ILE A 20 24.87 7.34 3.53
N ILE A 21 23.91 6.61 2.98
CA ILE A 21 23.88 6.20 1.58
C ILE A 21 22.90 7.07 0.80
N ILE A 22 23.38 7.69 -0.28
CA ILE A 22 22.61 8.63 -1.11
C ILE A 22 22.67 8.23 -2.59
N PRO A 23 21.68 7.48 -3.10
CA PRO A 23 21.54 7.21 -4.52
C PRO A 23 21.24 8.48 -5.31
N THR A 24 21.92 8.71 -6.43
CA THR A 24 21.68 9.90 -7.25
C THR A 24 21.93 9.64 -8.75
N LYS A 25 21.33 10.50 -9.59
CA LYS A 25 21.60 10.59 -11.02
C LYS A 25 21.34 12.02 -11.48
N ASP A 26 22.41 12.70 -11.90
CA ASP A 26 22.39 14.12 -12.26
C ASP A 26 21.73 14.99 -11.17
N LYS A 27 21.10 16.09 -11.56
CA LYS A 27 20.32 17.00 -10.71
C LYS A 27 21.11 17.54 -9.52
N LEU A 28 22.23 18.18 -9.83
CA LEU A 28 23.07 18.84 -8.85
C LEU A 28 22.28 19.79 -7.93
N GLU A 29 21.26 20.47 -8.49
CA GLU A 29 20.41 21.43 -7.78
C GLU A 29 19.64 20.86 -6.58
N ILE A 30 19.47 19.54 -6.49
CA ILE A 30 18.89 18.87 -5.31
C ILE A 30 19.95 18.14 -4.48
N LEU A 31 20.96 17.55 -5.12
CA LEU A 31 21.99 16.77 -4.44
C LEU A 31 22.90 17.65 -3.58
N GLU A 32 23.35 18.79 -4.11
CA GLU A 32 24.28 19.66 -3.39
C GLU A 32 23.68 20.19 -2.08
N PRO A 33 22.44 20.73 -2.05
CA PRO A 33 21.79 21.10 -0.79
C PRO A 33 21.68 19.94 0.21
N CYS A 34 21.42 18.71 -0.26
CA CYS A 34 21.35 17.53 0.59
C CYS A 34 22.69 17.27 1.27
N VAL A 35 23.75 17.06 0.47
CA VAL A 35 25.10 16.76 0.98
C VAL A 35 25.64 17.89 1.85
N SER A 36 25.55 19.15 1.40
CA SER A 36 26.02 20.29 2.19
C SER A 36 25.28 20.39 3.54
N SER A 37 23.97 20.17 3.57
CA SER A 37 23.22 20.19 4.84
C SER A 37 23.67 19.10 5.81
N LEU A 38 24.05 17.91 5.31
CA LEU A 38 24.58 16.85 6.16
C LEU A 38 25.93 17.24 6.76
N LEU A 39 26.84 17.75 5.94
CA LEU A 39 28.21 18.09 6.35
C LEU A 39 28.26 19.30 7.29
N GLU A 40 27.40 20.30 7.06
CA GLU A 40 27.42 21.57 7.79
C GLU A 40 26.56 21.56 9.05
N LYS A 41 25.43 20.84 9.05
CA LYS A 41 24.43 20.92 10.14
C LYS A 41 24.39 19.71 11.04
N THR A 42 24.86 18.54 10.61
CA THR A 42 24.76 17.33 11.45
C THR A 42 25.73 17.44 12.62
N ARG A 43 25.21 17.42 13.85
CA ARG A 43 26.02 17.53 15.07
C ARG A 43 26.83 16.27 15.35
N TYR A 44 26.28 15.10 15.06
CA TYR A 44 26.98 13.83 15.20
C TYR A 44 28.17 13.77 14.23
N GLN A 45 29.39 13.50 14.72
CA GLN A 45 30.61 13.58 13.90
C GLN A 45 31.10 12.24 13.35
N HIS A 46 30.63 11.10 13.89
CA HIS A 46 31.11 9.76 13.53
C HIS A 46 30.31 9.18 12.35
N PHE A 47 30.38 9.83 11.18
CA PHE A 47 29.70 9.35 9.98
C PHE A 47 30.54 9.52 8.70
N GLU A 48 30.18 8.75 7.67
CA GLU A 48 30.59 8.97 6.28
C GLU A 48 29.35 9.12 5.39
N VAL A 49 29.55 9.74 4.22
CA VAL A 49 28.53 9.89 3.17
C VAL A 49 29.01 9.13 1.93
N ILE A 50 28.16 8.21 1.44
CA ILE A 50 28.39 7.42 0.24
C ILE A 50 27.37 7.85 -0.79
N VAL A 51 27.80 8.68 -1.72
CA VAL A 51 26.99 9.07 -2.88
C VAL A 51 27.11 7.98 -3.93
N VAL A 52 25.99 7.41 -4.37
CA VAL A 52 25.98 6.37 -5.40
C VAL A 52 25.51 6.96 -6.71
N ASP A 53 26.45 7.14 -7.62
CA ASP A 53 26.21 7.65 -8.96
C ASP A 53 25.62 6.55 -9.86
N ASN A 54 24.36 6.70 -10.26
CA ASN A 54 23.72 5.84 -11.26
C ASN A 54 23.79 6.45 -12.67
N ASN A 55 24.99 6.44 -13.24
CA ASN A 55 25.25 6.88 -14.61
C ASN A 55 24.85 8.36 -14.84
N SER A 56 25.31 9.26 -13.98
CA SER A 56 25.23 10.71 -14.23
C SER A 56 26.03 11.07 -15.48
N SER A 57 25.51 12.03 -16.24
CA SER A 57 26.02 12.43 -17.55
C SER A 57 26.30 13.93 -17.62
N LYS A 58 25.78 14.71 -16.67
CA LYS A 58 25.90 16.15 -16.63
C LYS A 58 27.29 16.59 -16.14
N PRO A 59 28.05 17.39 -16.93
CA PRO A 59 29.38 17.85 -16.54
C PRO A 59 29.41 18.49 -15.15
N GLU A 60 28.42 19.33 -14.83
CA GLU A 60 28.30 19.99 -13.54
C GLU A 60 28.18 19.00 -12.37
N THR A 61 27.51 17.86 -12.56
CA THR A 61 27.36 16.83 -11.53
C THR A 61 28.68 16.05 -11.35
N LEU A 62 29.37 15.75 -12.44
CA LEU A 62 30.66 15.06 -12.40
C LEU A 62 31.74 15.92 -11.74
N GLU A 63 31.80 17.21 -12.09
CA GLU A 63 32.70 18.19 -11.45
C GLU A 63 32.41 18.32 -9.95
N TYR A 64 31.13 18.29 -9.56
CA TYR A 64 30.75 18.30 -8.15
C TYR A 64 31.23 17.05 -7.40
N PHE A 65 31.11 15.85 -7.99
CA PHE A 65 31.62 14.62 -7.39
C PHE A 65 33.13 14.67 -7.11
N ASP A 66 33.91 15.22 -8.04
CA ASP A 66 35.36 15.38 -7.86
C ASP A 66 35.68 16.45 -6.80
N LYS A 67 34.88 17.52 -6.75
CA LYS A 67 35.02 18.59 -5.76
C LYS A 67 34.73 18.10 -4.34
N ILE A 68 33.57 17.48 -4.09
CA ILE A 68 33.16 17.12 -2.71
C ILE A 68 34.08 16.10 -2.05
N GLN A 69 34.59 15.13 -2.82
CA GLN A 69 35.50 14.11 -2.30
C GLN A 69 36.88 14.70 -1.95
N ARG A 70 37.27 15.78 -2.63
CA ARG A 70 38.50 16.52 -2.34
C ARG A 70 38.33 17.48 -1.16
N ASP A 71 37.16 18.10 -1.04
CA ASP A 71 36.87 19.12 -0.04
C ASP A 71 36.52 18.52 1.34
N ASP A 72 35.91 17.32 1.40
CA ASP A 72 35.56 16.65 2.67
C ASP A 72 35.87 15.14 2.63
N SER A 73 36.74 14.69 3.54
CA SER A 73 37.20 13.29 3.62
C SER A 73 36.13 12.29 4.08
N ARG A 74 34.98 12.78 4.60
CA ARG A 74 33.84 11.94 4.96
C ARG A 74 33.03 11.51 3.74
N VAL A 75 33.21 12.13 2.58
CA VAL A 75 32.42 11.87 1.37
C VAL A 75 33.16 10.93 0.42
N SER A 76 32.45 9.93 -0.09
CA SER A 76 32.91 9.08 -1.18
C SER A 76 31.84 8.96 -2.25
N VAL A 77 32.25 8.84 -3.52
CA VAL A 77 31.35 8.63 -4.65
C VAL A 77 31.66 7.28 -5.27
N ILE A 78 30.65 6.40 -5.33
CA ILE A 78 30.76 5.09 -5.97
C ILE A 78 29.85 5.03 -7.19
N LYS A 79 30.24 4.26 -8.21
CA LYS A 79 29.47 4.11 -9.45
C LYS A 79 28.60 2.86 -9.41
N TYR A 80 27.37 2.99 -9.92
CA TYR A 80 26.49 1.88 -10.24
C TYR A 80 26.13 1.94 -11.73
N PRO A 81 26.88 1.24 -12.61
CA PRO A 81 26.78 1.38 -14.06
C PRO A 81 25.62 0.59 -14.69
N GLU A 82 24.62 0.19 -13.90
CA GLU A 82 23.49 -0.64 -14.35
C GLU A 82 22.19 0.17 -14.49
N PRO A 83 21.10 -0.39 -15.05
CA PRO A 83 19.78 0.23 -15.04
C PRO A 83 19.34 0.58 -13.62
N TYR A 84 18.59 1.69 -13.49
CA TYR A 84 18.17 2.19 -12.18
C TYR A 84 17.35 1.14 -11.42
N ASN A 85 17.86 0.77 -10.25
CA ASN A 85 17.20 -0.07 -9.26
C ASN A 85 17.63 0.45 -7.89
N TYR A 86 16.71 1.13 -7.19
CA TYR A 86 16.99 1.76 -5.90
C TYR A 86 17.47 0.72 -4.88
N SER A 87 16.87 -0.46 -4.87
CA SER A 87 17.23 -1.57 -3.98
C SER A 87 18.66 -2.05 -4.25
N ALA A 88 19.01 -2.31 -5.51
CA ALA A 88 20.34 -2.78 -5.89
C ALA A 88 21.42 -1.72 -5.60
N ILE A 89 21.13 -0.45 -5.88
CA ILE A 89 22.03 0.67 -5.60
C ILE A 89 22.36 0.74 -4.10
N ASN A 90 21.36 0.71 -3.24
CA ASN A 90 21.55 0.76 -1.80
C ASN A 90 22.22 -0.51 -1.26
N ASN A 91 21.88 -1.69 -1.77
CA ASN A 91 22.52 -2.95 -1.40
C ASN A 91 24.01 -2.96 -1.77
N LEU A 92 24.38 -2.42 -2.94
CA LEU A 92 25.79 -2.26 -3.33
C LEU A 92 26.54 -1.35 -2.35
N ALA A 93 25.97 -0.20 -2.03
CA ALA A 93 26.59 0.77 -1.12
C ALA A 93 26.70 0.22 0.31
N ALA A 94 25.67 -0.48 0.80
CA ALA A 94 25.67 -1.13 2.10
C ALA A 94 26.82 -2.14 2.26
N LYS A 95 27.24 -2.82 1.18
CA LYS A 95 28.40 -3.73 1.19
C LYS A 95 29.72 -2.98 1.35
N GLN A 96 29.80 -1.75 0.85
CA GLN A 96 31.01 -0.91 0.90
C GLN A 96 31.05 0.02 2.13
N ALA A 97 29.91 0.23 2.78
CA ALA A 97 29.76 1.02 3.99
C ALA A 97 30.66 0.51 5.12
N LYS A 98 31.29 1.41 5.87
CA LYS A 98 32.14 1.10 7.02
C LYS A 98 31.41 1.20 8.36
N GLY A 99 30.26 1.85 8.39
CA GLY A 99 29.46 2.08 9.58
C GLY A 99 28.84 0.81 10.16
N ASP A 100 28.72 0.78 11.49
CA ASP A 100 27.92 -0.21 12.23
C ASP A 100 26.42 -0.02 11.95
N TYR A 101 26.05 1.21 11.58
CA TYR A 101 24.70 1.59 11.16
C TYR A 101 24.71 2.15 9.75
N LEU A 102 23.60 1.90 9.05
CA LEU A 102 23.31 2.44 7.74
C LEU A 102 22.16 3.43 7.85
N VAL A 103 22.30 4.58 7.20
CA VAL A 103 21.18 5.48 6.89
C VAL A 103 20.90 5.41 5.40
N LEU A 104 19.70 5.00 5.02
CA LEU A 104 19.22 5.20 3.65
C LEU A 104 18.62 6.59 3.58
N LEU A 105 19.09 7.41 2.63
CA LEU A 105 18.70 8.80 2.51
C LEU A 105 18.48 9.18 1.03
N ASN A 106 17.36 9.85 0.75
CA ASN A 106 17.13 10.39 -0.59
C ASN A 106 17.97 11.65 -0.86
N ASN A 107 18.33 11.85 -2.12
CA ASN A 107 19.16 12.96 -2.57
C ASN A 107 18.46 14.33 -2.56
N ASP A 108 17.15 14.40 -2.34
CA ASP A 108 16.35 15.62 -2.25
C ASP A 108 15.87 15.91 -0.82
N THR A 109 16.68 15.52 0.16
CA THR A 109 16.47 15.81 1.59
C THR A 109 17.36 16.96 2.06
N ALA A 110 17.01 17.58 3.19
CA ALA A 110 17.88 18.56 3.85
C ALA A 110 17.70 18.53 5.37
N VAL A 111 18.79 18.63 6.12
CA VAL A 111 18.76 18.66 7.59
C VAL A 111 18.09 19.94 8.09
N ILE A 112 17.04 19.78 8.91
CA ILE A 112 16.39 20.89 9.63
C ILE A 112 16.93 21.00 11.05
N LYS A 113 17.03 19.88 11.77
CA LYS A 113 17.56 19.83 13.14
C LYS A 113 18.91 19.15 13.18
N GLU A 114 19.90 19.80 13.79
CA GLU A 114 21.29 19.33 13.87
C GLU A 114 21.45 17.98 14.60
N ASP A 115 20.55 17.67 15.54
CA ASP A 115 20.60 16.50 16.40
C ASP A 115 19.89 15.27 15.80
N TRP A 116 19.41 15.35 14.55
CA TRP A 116 18.58 14.31 13.94
C TRP A 116 19.21 12.90 14.03
N LEU A 117 20.50 12.77 13.74
CA LEU A 117 21.18 11.48 13.70
C LEU A 117 21.38 10.91 15.11
N GLU A 118 21.72 11.74 16.09
CA GLU A 118 21.81 11.36 17.51
C GLU A 118 20.44 10.86 18.01
N ARG A 119 19.36 11.54 17.64
CA ARG A 119 17.99 11.15 18.02
C ARG A 119 17.61 9.81 17.42
N MET A 120 18.00 9.52 16.18
CA MET A 120 17.76 8.21 15.56
C MET A 120 18.62 7.12 16.20
N LEU A 121 19.92 7.38 16.43
CA LEU A 121 20.84 6.43 17.06
C LEU A 121 20.46 6.09 18.50
N SER A 122 20.00 7.07 19.28
CA SER A 122 19.51 6.85 20.66
C SER A 122 18.40 5.78 20.69
N LEU A 123 17.54 5.74 19.69
CA LEU A 123 16.51 4.71 19.54
C LEU A 123 17.06 3.43 18.89
N GLY A 124 17.87 3.54 17.84
CA GLY A 124 18.40 2.41 17.07
C GLY A 124 19.44 1.56 17.82
N GLN A 125 20.00 2.06 18.92
CA GLN A 125 20.88 1.30 19.80
C GLN A 125 20.13 0.38 20.78
N ARG A 126 18.82 0.58 20.98
CA ARG A 126 18.01 -0.33 21.78
C ARG A 126 17.97 -1.73 21.17
N GLU A 127 18.00 -2.74 22.01
CA GLU A 127 17.97 -4.15 21.57
C GLU A 127 16.65 -4.52 20.89
N ASP A 128 15.54 -3.91 21.30
CA ASP A 128 14.20 -4.20 20.77
C ASP A 128 13.87 -3.43 19.47
N VAL A 129 14.75 -2.52 19.01
CA VAL A 129 14.51 -1.66 17.84
C VAL A 129 15.39 -2.09 16.67
N GLY A 130 14.75 -2.38 15.54
CA GLY A 130 15.44 -2.74 14.30
C GLY A 130 15.66 -1.57 13.35
N ILE A 131 14.63 -0.75 13.14
CA ILE A 131 14.67 0.39 12.21
C ILE A 131 14.08 1.63 12.89
N VAL A 132 14.69 2.78 12.62
CA VAL A 132 14.19 4.09 13.04
C VAL A 132 13.94 4.98 11.82
N GLY A 133 12.75 5.56 11.71
CA GLY A 133 12.40 6.53 10.67
C GLY A 133 12.30 7.95 11.22
N ALA A 134 12.83 8.92 10.46
CA ALA A 134 12.73 10.33 10.79
C ALA A 134 11.35 10.92 10.46
N ARG A 135 11.06 12.12 10.96
CA ARG A 135 9.97 12.96 10.44
C ARG A 135 10.45 13.74 9.23
N LEU A 136 9.70 13.63 8.14
CA LEU A 136 9.96 14.38 6.91
C LEU A 136 8.87 15.43 6.70
N LEU A 137 9.30 16.65 6.37
CA LEU A 137 8.41 17.74 6.00
C LEU A 137 8.56 18.07 4.52
N TYR A 138 7.45 18.46 3.89
CA TYR A 138 7.48 19.16 2.62
C TYR A 138 8.08 20.57 2.78
N PRO A 139 8.50 21.22 1.68
CA PRO A 139 9.03 22.58 1.72
C PRO A 139 8.06 23.63 2.28
N ASP A 140 6.76 23.37 2.24
CA ASP A 140 5.70 24.23 2.81
C ASP A 140 5.47 23.97 4.32
N ALA A 141 6.36 23.20 4.96
CA ALA A 141 6.28 22.81 6.37
C ALA A 141 5.05 21.97 6.74
N THR A 142 4.42 21.31 5.76
CA THR A 142 3.45 20.24 6.04
C THR A 142 4.17 18.90 6.20
N ILE A 143 3.57 17.99 6.96
CA ILE A 143 4.09 16.64 7.18
C ILE A 143 4.05 15.86 5.86
N GLN A 144 5.17 15.23 5.52
CA GLN A 144 5.25 14.28 4.42
C GLN A 144 5.38 12.84 4.94
N HIS A 145 6.12 12.64 6.02
CA HIS A 145 6.27 11.33 6.64
C HIS A 145 6.19 11.43 8.15
N ALA A 146 5.20 10.74 8.70
CA ALA A 146 5.07 10.50 10.12
C ALA A 146 4.96 9.01 10.45
N GLY A 147 5.54 8.11 9.63
CA GLY A 147 5.29 6.66 9.66
C GLY A 147 4.38 6.21 8.51
N VAL A 148 4.56 4.98 8.05
CA VAL A 148 3.75 4.33 7.01
C VAL A 148 2.75 3.37 7.65
N VAL A 149 1.52 3.40 7.16
CA VAL A 149 0.48 2.40 7.46
C VAL A 149 0.37 1.47 6.26
N VAL A 150 0.55 0.18 6.50
CA VAL A 150 0.44 -0.83 5.43
C VAL A 150 -1.04 -1.17 5.18
N GLY A 151 -1.39 -1.40 3.92
CA GLY A 151 -2.76 -1.51 3.42
C GLY A 151 -3.45 -0.17 3.13
N MET A 152 -2.91 0.95 3.66
CA MET A 152 -3.47 2.28 3.44
C MET A 152 -3.38 2.69 1.97
N THR A 153 -4.41 3.39 1.51
CA THR A 153 -4.74 3.78 0.14
C THR A 153 -4.63 2.67 -0.91
N GLY A 154 -4.61 1.40 -0.46
CA GLY A 154 -4.64 0.18 -1.26
C GLY A 154 -3.43 -0.72 -1.06
N ILE A 155 -2.26 -0.17 -0.75
CA ILE A 155 -1.00 -0.93 -0.61
C ILE A 155 -0.24 -0.53 0.64
N ALA A 156 0.21 0.72 0.72
CA ALA A 156 0.87 1.32 1.88
C ALA A 156 1.00 2.83 1.64
N ASP A 157 0.80 3.65 2.67
CA ASP A 157 0.87 5.10 2.56
C ASP A 157 1.33 5.78 3.85
N HIS A 158 1.71 7.05 3.74
CA HIS A 158 2.18 7.88 4.83
C HIS A 158 1.00 8.40 5.66
N SER A 159 1.01 8.10 6.96
CA SER A 159 0.03 8.66 7.89
C SER A 159 0.23 10.18 8.05
N HIS A 160 -0.87 10.92 8.18
CA HIS A 160 -0.89 12.37 8.46
C HIS A 160 -0.18 13.25 7.42
N ILE A 161 -0.04 12.76 6.19
CA ILE A 161 0.51 13.54 5.08
C ILE A 161 -0.33 14.81 4.84
N GLY A 162 0.33 15.94 4.59
CA GLY A 162 -0.30 17.25 4.42
C GLY A 162 -0.71 17.94 5.72
N ALA A 163 -0.65 17.28 6.88
CA ALA A 163 -0.97 17.91 8.16
C ALA A 163 0.08 18.97 8.53
N GLU A 164 -0.32 19.98 9.30
CA GLU A 164 0.62 20.98 9.83
C GLU A 164 1.67 20.33 10.75
N THR A 165 2.91 20.83 10.70
CA THR A 165 4.04 20.29 11.50
C THR A 165 3.76 20.14 12.98
N GLU A 166 2.97 21.05 13.56
CA GLU A 166 2.63 21.06 14.97
C GLU A 166 1.28 20.39 15.28
N SER A 167 0.55 19.90 14.28
CA SER A 167 -0.69 19.18 14.52
C SER A 167 -0.41 17.93 15.35
N PRO A 168 -1.11 17.70 16.48
CA PRO A 168 -0.94 16.48 17.25
C PRO A 168 -1.31 15.22 16.46
N GLY A 169 -2.17 15.35 15.44
CA GLY A 169 -2.73 14.22 14.73
C GLY A 169 -3.62 13.36 15.64
N TYR A 170 -4.00 12.19 15.14
CA TYR A 170 -4.82 11.27 15.90
C TYR A 170 -4.09 10.78 17.14
N MET A 171 -4.69 10.99 18.32
CA MET A 171 -4.14 10.61 19.63
C MET A 171 -2.69 11.10 19.88
N GLY A 172 -2.28 12.23 19.29
CA GLY A 172 -0.93 12.78 19.50
C GLY A 172 0.19 12.07 18.72
N GLN A 173 -0.15 11.14 17.82
CA GLN A 173 0.81 10.30 17.09
C GLN A 173 1.92 11.08 16.37
N ASN A 174 1.62 12.28 15.87
CA ASN A 174 2.59 13.12 15.13
C ASN A 174 3.67 13.72 16.02
N LEU A 175 3.45 13.77 17.34
CA LEU A 175 4.32 14.44 18.30
C LEU A 175 5.02 13.48 19.25
N THR A 176 4.75 12.18 19.14
CA THR A 176 5.29 11.13 20.02
C THR A 176 6.08 10.09 19.24
N VAL A 177 7.15 9.58 19.84
CA VAL A 177 7.84 8.36 19.37
C VAL A 177 6.88 7.18 19.46
N ARG A 178 6.77 6.39 18.40
CA ARG A 178 5.86 5.23 18.39
C ARG A 178 6.34 4.10 17.49
N GLY A 179 5.87 2.89 17.83
CA GLY A 179 5.98 1.74 16.94
C GLY A 179 5.08 1.94 15.71
N VAL A 180 5.61 1.63 14.55
CA VAL A 180 4.90 1.60 13.26
C VAL A 180 5.23 0.28 12.55
N SER A 181 4.54 -0.05 11.47
CA SER A 181 4.89 -1.25 10.68
C SER A 181 5.95 -0.95 9.62
N ALA A 182 6.00 0.28 9.13
CA ALA A 182 7.02 0.72 8.18
C ALA A 182 7.36 2.21 8.31
N VAL A 183 8.56 2.55 7.86
CA VAL A 183 9.05 3.92 7.66
C VAL A 183 9.67 4.02 6.28
N THR A 184 9.83 5.24 5.75
CA THR A 184 10.36 5.40 4.40
C THR A 184 11.89 5.41 4.34
N ALA A 185 12.47 4.85 3.28
CA ALA A 185 13.91 4.94 3.00
C ALA A 185 14.35 6.34 2.52
N ALA A 186 13.45 7.32 2.43
CA ALA A 186 13.85 8.72 2.28
C ALA A 186 14.68 9.21 3.47
N CYS A 187 14.47 8.65 4.68
CA CYS A 187 15.40 8.74 5.81
C CYS A 187 15.07 7.66 6.85
N LEU A 188 15.78 6.53 6.78
CA LEU A 188 15.71 5.47 7.80
C LEU A 188 17.10 5.07 8.28
N LEU A 189 17.20 4.66 9.54
CA LEU A 189 18.40 4.13 10.18
C LEU A 189 18.20 2.65 10.51
N ILE A 190 19.18 1.80 10.22
CA ILE A 190 19.18 0.36 10.53
C ILE A 190 20.59 -0.11 10.90
N LYS A 191 20.71 -1.07 11.82
CA LYS A 191 21.99 -1.77 12.08
C LYS A 191 22.45 -2.51 10.82
N LYS A 192 23.72 -2.38 10.44
CA LYS A 192 24.25 -3.00 9.23
C LYS A 192 24.08 -4.52 9.23
N ASP A 193 24.39 -5.18 10.33
CA ASP A 193 24.23 -6.64 10.45
C ASP A 193 22.77 -7.08 10.32
N LEU A 194 21.84 -6.29 10.88
CA LEU A 194 20.40 -6.56 10.76
C LEU A 194 19.94 -6.41 9.30
N PHE A 195 20.40 -5.37 8.59
CA PHE A 195 20.12 -5.17 7.16
C PHE A 195 20.53 -6.40 6.34
N PHE A 196 21.72 -6.95 6.57
CA PHE A 196 22.17 -8.16 5.87
C PHE A 196 21.47 -9.44 6.33
N SER A 197 21.06 -9.53 7.61
CA SER A 197 20.35 -10.71 8.12
C SER A 197 18.97 -10.93 7.48
N VAL A 198 18.36 -9.88 6.92
CA VAL A 198 17.10 -9.93 6.14
C VAL A 198 17.33 -9.87 4.62
N ASN A 199 18.58 -10.09 4.18
CA ASN A 199 19.02 -10.03 2.80
C ASN A 199 18.79 -8.67 2.12
N GLY A 200 19.01 -7.57 2.86
CA GLY A 200 18.94 -6.19 2.33
C GLY A 200 17.58 -5.82 1.74
N LEU A 201 17.58 -4.97 0.72
CA LEU A 201 16.39 -4.62 -0.07
C LEU A 201 16.15 -5.68 -1.17
N ASP A 202 14.89 -5.93 -1.51
CA ASP A 202 14.51 -6.91 -2.55
C ASP A 202 14.68 -6.29 -3.95
N GLU A 203 15.78 -6.63 -4.61
CA GLU A 203 16.14 -6.07 -5.92
C GLU A 203 15.27 -6.60 -7.07
N GLU A 204 14.65 -7.77 -6.88
CA GLU A 204 13.88 -8.47 -7.92
C GLU A 204 12.44 -7.97 -8.00
N HIS A 205 11.81 -7.77 -6.84
CA HIS A 205 10.38 -7.45 -6.77
C HIS A 205 10.09 -5.98 -6.46
N PHE A 206 11.04 -5.25 -5.86
CA PHE A 206 10.87 -3.88 -5.36
C PHE A 206 12.04 -3.01 -5.81
N ALA A 207 12.19 -2.80 -7.12
CA ALA A 207 13.27 -2.01 -7.68
C ALA A 207 13.11 -0.50 -7.41
N VAL A 208 11.88 0.00 -7.30
CA VAL A 208 11.59 1.44 -7.16
C VAL A 208 10.68 1.73 -5.98
N LEU A 209 9.52 1.06 -5.87
CA LEU A 209 8.53 1.28 -4.81
C LEU A 209 8.57 0.17 -3.77
N PHE A 210 8.10 0.49 -2.56
CA PHE A 210 7.84 -0.44 -1.45
C PHE A 210 9.06 -1.24 -0.95
N ASN A 211 10.26 -0.95 -1.42
CA ASN A 211 11.49 -1.58 -0.96
C ASN A 211 11.73 -1.34 0.54
N ASP A 212 11.40 -0.15 1.01
CA ASP A 212 11.45 0.27 2.40
C ASP A 212 10.37 -0.41 3.25
N VAL A 213 9.15 -0.52 2.71
CA VAL A 213 8.05 -1.26 3.34
C VAL A 213 8.41 -2.74 3.49
N ASP A 214 8.87 -3.41 2.43
CA ASP A 214 9.30 -4.81 2.49
C ASP A 214 10.43 -5.02 3.49
N LEU A 215 11.44 -4.14 3.50
CA LEU A 215 12.53 -4.20 4.49
C LEU A 215 12.00 -4.10 5.92
N CYS A 216 11.13 -3.13 6.19
CA CYS A 216 10.53 -2.95 7.51
C CYS A 216 9.71 -4.19 7.93
N LEU A 217 8.92 -4.76 7.03
CA LEU A 217 8.13 -5.96 7.32
C LEU A 217 9.00 -7.20 7.52
N LYS A 218 10.09 -7.36 6.77
CA LYS A 218 11.08 -8.44 6.98
C LYS A 218 11.75 -8.33 8.36
N VAL A 219 12.18 -7.13 8.74
CA VAL A 219 12.78 -6.88 10.07
C VAL A 219 11.75 -7.08 11.19
N GLY A 220 10.53 -6.59 11.01
CA GLY A 220 9.44 -6.78 11.97
C GLY A 220 9.10 -8.25 12.20
N LYS A 221 9.13 -9.07 11.14
CA LYS A 221 8.89 -10.52 11.22
C LYS A 221 9.94 -11.27 12.06
N GLN A 222 11.14 -10.72 12.24
CA GLN A 222 12.16 -11.27 13.14
C GLN A 222 11.96 -10.86 14.61
N GLY A 223 10.93 -10.05 14.92
CA GLY A 223 10.58 -9.61 16.27
C GLY A 223 11.09 -8.22 16.65
N SER A 224 11.83 -7.55 15.77
CA SER A 224 12.34 -6.19 16.00
C SER A 224 11.27 -5.13 15.77
N ARG A 225 11.27 -4.06 16.57
CA ARG A 225 10.35 -2.94 16.39
C ARG A 225 10.83 -1.99 15.30
N ILE A 226 9.89 -1.48 14.51
CA ILE A 226 10.10 -0.34 13.62
C ILE A 226 9.55 0.89 14.33
N VAL A 227 10.37 1.93 14.46
CA VAL A 227 10.05 3.10 15.28
C VAL A 227 10.07 4.36 14.45
N TYR A 228 9.01 5.15 14.54
CA TYR A 228 9.00 6.52 14.05
C TYR A 228 9.37 7.48 15.19
N THR A 229 10.18 8.50 14.87
CA THR A 229 10.49 9.59 15.81
C THR A 229 10.22 10.97 15.21
N PRO A 230 9.43 11.84 15.89
CA PRO A 230 9.23 13.23 15.46
C PRO A 230 10.42 14.14 15.77
N TYR A 231 11.42 13.63 16.51
CA TYR A 231 12.54 14.40 17.01
C TYR A 231 13.74 14.41 16.06
N ALA A 232 13.79 13.49 15.09
CA ALA A 232 14.69 13.60 13.93
C ALA A 232 13.93 14.27 12.79
N LEU A 233 14.33 15.48 12.41
CA LEU A 233 13.56 16.32 11.49
C LEU A 233 14.38 16.74 10.27
N LEU A 234 13.91 16.32 9.10
CA LEU A 234 14.47 16.66 7.81
C LEU A 234 13.38 17.21 6.88
N MET A 235 13.78 18.06 5.96
CA MET A 235 12.97 18.41 4.79
C MET A 235 13.16 17.34 3.73
N HIS A 236 12.13 17.07 2.94
CA HIS A 236 12.23 16.24 1.75
C HIS A 236 11.35 16.88 0.66
N HIS A 237 11.96 17.33 -0.43
CA HIS A 237 11.26 18.05 -1.50
C HIS A 237 10.19 17.21 -2.20
N GLY A 238 10.22 15.89 -2.02
CA GLY A 238 9.08 15.00 -2.27
C GLY A 238 8.89 14.70 -3.74
N SER A 239 9.51 13.60 -4.18
CA SER A 239 9.32 13.03 -5.51
C SER A 239 9.67 14.00 -6.64
N PHE A 240 10.66 14.89 -6.46
CA PHE A 240 11.12 15.77 -7.55
C PHE A 240 11.72 14.96 -8.72
N SER A 241 12.15 13.73 -8.44
CA SER A 241 12.56 12.69 -9.40
C SER A 241 11.40 11.88 -9.98
N LEU A 242 10.42 11.47 -9.17
CA LEU A 242 9.31 10.60 -9.58
C LEU A 242 8.15 11.34 -10.25
N LYS A 243 7.85 12.60 -9.88
CA LYS A 243 6.74 13.39 -10.44
C LYS A 243 6.84 13.57 -11.97
N LYS A 244 8.04 13.53 -12.55
CA LYS A 244 8.23 13.60 -14.02
C LYS A 244 8.03 12.26 -14.76
N LYS A 245 8.04 11.12 -14.05
CA LYS A 245 7.87 9.76 -14.63
C LYS A 245 6.42 9.25 -14.62
N VAL A 246 5.49 9.95 -13.96
CA VAL A 246 4.10 9.50 -13.79
C VAL A 246 3.35 9.31 -15.12
N ASN A 247 3.84 9.89 -16.23
CA ASN A 247 3.13 9.95 -17.51
C ASN A 247 3.58 8.92 -18.57
N LYS A 248 4.43 7.94 -18.27
CA LYS A 248 4.82 6.88 -19.23
C LYS A 248 4.10 5.55 -18.97
N PRO A 249 3.60 4.85 -20.01
CA PRO A 249 2.90 3.57 -19.85
C PRO A 249 3.73 2.47 -19.18
N ASP A 250 5.02 2.34 -19.53
CA ASP A 250 5.91 1.33 -18.98
C ASP A 250 6.13 1.51 -17.46
N ASP A 251 6.19 2.77 -17.01
CA ASP A 251 6.29 3.12 -15.58
C ASP A 251 5.01 2.73 -14.82
N ALA A 252 3.84 2.77 -15.47
CA ALA A 252 2.59 2.34 -14.83
C ALA A 252 2.49 0.82 -14.68
N ALA A 253 2.92 0.05 -15.68
CA ALA A 253 2.95 -1.40 -15.63
C ALA A 253 3.93 -1.92 -14.57
N HIS A 254 5.13 -1.32 -14.48
CA HIS A 254 6.11 -1.70 -13.48
C HIS A 254 5.62 -1.41 -12.05
N ARG A 255 5.03 -0.22 -11.81
CA ARG A 255 4.38 0.07 -10.52
C ARG A 255 3.30 -0.93 -10.16
N GLN A 256 2.49 -1.34 -11.14
CA GLN A 256 1.46 -2.34 -10.89
C GLN A 256 2.08 -3.69 -10.50
N GLN A 257 3.18 -4.12 -11.12
CA GLN A 257 3.89 -5.34 -10.73
C GLN A 257 4.42 -5.27 -9.30
N GLU A 258 5.04 -4.17 -8.88
CA GLU A 258 5.54 -4.02 -7.50
C GLU A 258 4.39 -3.99 -6.48
N CYS A 259 3.27 -3.30 -6.79
CA CYS A 259 2.06 -3.36 -5.97
C CYS A 259 1.56 -4.80 -5.83
N LEU A 260 1.46 -5.52 -6.95
CA LEU A 260 1.01 -6.91 -6.96
C LEU A 260 1.94 -7.79 -6.11
N ALA A 261 3.25 -7.64 -6.26
CA ALA A 261 4.24 -8.40 -5.50
C ALA A 261 4.11 -8.15 -3.99
N LEU A 262 3.89 -6.90 -3.56
CA LEU A 262 3.70 -6.60 -2.14
C LEU A 262 2.43 -7.24 -1.58
N VAL A 263 1.33 -7.20 -2.34
CA VAL A 263 0.08 -7.87 -1.93
C VAL A 263 0.30 -9.38 -1.87
N GLN A 264 0.90 -10.01 -2.89
CA GLN A 264 1.17 -11.44 -2.90
C GLN A 264 2.01 -11.88 -1.69
N LYS A 265 3.01 -11.07 -1.33
CA LYS A 265 3.96 -11.37 -0.26
C LYS A 265 3.41 -11.08 1.14
N TRP A 266 2.60 -10.03 1.31
CA TRP A 266 2.26 -9.46 2.61
C TRP A 266 0.78 -9.23 2.89
N LEU A 267 -0.16 -9.68 2.03
CA LEU A 267 -1.60 -9.42 2.18
C LEU A 267 -2.16 -9.58 3.62
N PRO A 268 -1.85 -10.64 4.39
CA PRO A 268 -2.35 -10.75 5.77
C PRO A 268 -1.95 -9.59 6.68
N VAL A 269 -0.73 -9.06 6.50
CA VAL A 269 -0.19 -7.92 7.26
C VAL A 269 -0.72 -6.59 6.69
N LEU A 270 -0.88 -6.46 5.37
CA LEU A 270 -1.52 -5.29 4.77
C LEU A 270 -2.97 -5.13 5.27
N ALA A 271 -3.68 -6.25 5.44
CA ALA A 271 -5.02 -6.25 5.98
C ALA A 271 -5.05 -5.95 7.49
N ASN A 272 -4.07 -6.46 8.24
CA ASN A 272 -4.03 -6.37 9.70
C ASN A 272 -2.69 -5.81 10.18
N ASP A 273 -2.42 -4.56 9.81
CA ASP A 273 -1.23 -3.84 10.26
C ASP A 273 -1.20 -3.83 11.81
N PRO A 274 -0.18 -4.42 12.46
CA PRO A 274 -0.13 -4.53 13.92
C PRO A 274 0.01 -3.17 14.63
N ALA A 275 0.43 -2.12 13.92
CA ALA A 275 0.57 -0.77 14.43
C ALA A 275 -0.61 0.15 14.06
N TYR A 276 -1.63 -0.37 13.37
CA TYR A 276 -2.81 0.39 12.98
C TYR A 276 -4.10 -0.31 13.43
N ASN A 277 -5.06 0.46 13.97
CA ASN A 277 -6.29 -0.15 14.47
C ASN A 277 -7.14 -0.65 13.29
N ARG A 278 -7.52 -1.93 13.32
CA ARG A 278 -8.39 -2.57 12.31
C ARG A 278 -9.74 -1.88 12.09
N ASN A 279 -10.22 -1.09 13.06
CA ASN A 279 -11.47 -0.35 12.97
C ASN A 279 -11.30 1.06 12.38
N LEU A 280 -10.08 1.43 11.98
CA LEU A 280 -9.80 2.65 11.22
C LEU A 280 -9.71 2.34 9.73
N CYS A 281 -10.09 3.30 8.91
CA CYS A 281 -10.19 3.12 7.47
C CYS A 281 -8.83 2.98 6.79
N LEU A 282 -8.79 2.26 5.66
CA LEU A 282 -7.59 2.17 4.81
C LEU A 282 -7.66 3.06 3.58
N TYR A 283 -8.83 3.56 3.19
CA TYR A 283 -8.98 4.27 1.92
C TYR A 283 -8.56 5.75 1.96
N SER A 284 -8.34 6.31 3.15
CA SER A 284 -7.92 7.70 3.36
C SER A 284 -6.59 7.76 4.09
N GLN A 285 -5.86 8.85 3.89
CA GLN A 285 -4.66 9.19 4.65
C GLN A 285 -5.00 9.81 6.01
N ASP A 286 -6.25 10.22 6.18
CA ASP A 286 -6.80 10.63 7.47
C ASP A 286 -7.04 9.41 8.36
N VAL A 287 -6.67 9.54 9.63
CA VAL A 287 -6.93 8.50 10.63
C VAL A 287 -8.37 8.63 11.11
N ALA A 288 -9.29 7.98 10.40
CA ALA A 288 -10.73 8.02 10.65
C ALA A 288 -11.31 6.60 10.86
N PRO A 289 -12.46 6.46 11.57
CA PRO A 289 -13.16 5.19 11.67
C PRO A 289 -13.50 4.59 10.29
N GLU A 290 -13.46 3.26 10.20
CA GLU A 290 -13.94 2.53 9.03
C GLU A 290 -15.47 2.63 8.95
N GLU A 291 -15.96 3.27 7.89
CA GLU A 291 -17.39 3.46 7.61
C GLU A 291 -17.82 2.82 6.29
N ARG A 292 -16.88 2.37 5.44
CA ARG A 292 -17.19 1.85 4.09
C ARG A 292 -17.42 0.35 4.09
N PHE A 293 -16.55 -0.40 4.74
CA PHE A 293 -16.70 -1.84 4.86
C PHE A 293 -16.60 -2.27 6.31
N ILE A 294 -17.77 -2.33 6.95
CA ILE A 294 -17.94 -2.88 8.29
C ILE A 294 -18.54 -4.29 8.13
N PRO A 295 -17.75 -5.36 8.33
CA PRO A 295 -18.28 -6.71 8.28
C PRO A 295 -19.38 -6.90 9.32
N GLY A 296 -20.56 -7.35 8.91
CA GLY A 296 -21.69 -7.64 9.80
C GLY A 296 -21.54 -8.95 10.58
N TRP A 297 -20.32 -9.45 10.72
CA TRP A 297 -20.00 -10.75 11.31
C TRP A 297 -18.74 -10.69 12.17
N ASP A 298 -18.67 -11.60 13.14
CA ASP A 298 -17.45 -11.84 13.91
C ASP A 298 -16.47 -12.67 13.07
N MET A 299 -15.26 -12.17 12.90
CA MET A 299 -14.18 -12.84 12.15
C MET A 299 -13.72 -14.15 12.81
N HIS A 300 -13.99 -14.34 14.10
CA HIS A 300 -13.64 -15.56 14.85
C HIS A 300 -14.73 -16.63 14.79
N ARG A 301 -15.86 -16.34 14.13
CA ARG A 301 -16.97 -17.27 13.95
C ARG A 301 -17.04 -17.75 12.51
N HIS A 302 -17.19 -19.07 12.37
CA HIS A 302 -17.27 -19.77 11.08
C HIS A 302 -18.55 -20.58 10.95
N ASP A 303 -19.58 -20.26 11.74
CA ASP A 303 -20.84 -21.00 11.81
C ASP A 303 -21.88 -20.57 10.78
N CYS A 304 -21.53 -19.62 9.91
CA CYS A 304 -22.41 -19.11 8.86
C CYS A 304 -21.62 -18.63 7.66
N LEU A 305 -22.26 -18.65 6.49
CA LEU A 305 -21.66 -18.15 5.25
C LEU A 305 -21.58 -16.62 5.27
N ARG A 306 -20.41 -16.05 4.99
CA ARG A 306 -20.16 -14.60 4.98
C ARG A 306 -20.13 -14.09 3.56
N VAL A 307 -21.09 -13.23 3.22
CA VAL A 307 -21.32 -12.78 1.85
C VAL A 307 -21.14 -11.26 1.74
N VAL A 308 -20.28 -10.83 0.82
CA VAL A 308 -20.20 -9.42 0.42
C VAL A 308 -20.99 -9.23 -0.86
N VAL A 309 -21.94 -8.30 -0.83
CA VAL A 309 -22.82 -7.99 -1.95
C VAL A 309 -22.43 -6.64 -2.57
N PHE A 310 -22.12 -6.66 -3.86
CA PHE A 310 -21.89 -5.48 -4.69
C PHE A 310 -23.14 -5.20 -5.53
N PRO A 311 -24.02 -4.26 -5.11
CA PRO A 311 -25.29 -3.99 -5.78
C PRO A 311 -25.10 -3.23 -7.09
N ALA A 312 -26.04 -3.40 -8.03
CA ALA A 312 -26.03 -2.65 -9.29
C ALA A 312 -26.23 -1.14 -9.10
N ASN A 313 -27.09 -0.75 -8.15
CA ASN A 313 -27.32 0.64 -7.72
C ASN A 313 -27.99 0.63 -6.32
N ASP A 314 -28.03 1.80 -5.65
CA ASP A 314 -28.58 1.92 -4.29
C ASP A 314 -30.11 1.84 -4.17
N TRP A 315 -30.86 2.05 -5.27
CA TRP A 315 -32.29 2.37 -5.19
C TRP A 315 -33.21 1.35 -5.87
N CYS A 316 -32.81 0.71 -6.97
CA CYS A 316 -33.64 -0.14 -7.80
C CYS A 316 -32.90 -1.40 -8.27
N ASP A 317 -33.48 -2.57 -8.02
CA ASP A 317 -33.16 -3.91 -8.55
C ASP A 317 -32.59 -4.89 -7.50
N ALA A 318 -31.56 -4.52 -6.72
CA ALA A 318 -31.08 -5.36 -5.60
C ALA A 318 -32.14 -5.51 -4.47
N ASN A 319 -33.02 -4.50 -4.33
CA ASN A 319 -34.10 -4.48 -3.35
C ASN A 319 -35.23 -5.48 -3.63
N PHE A 320 -35.42 -5.95 -4.87
CA PHE A 320 -36.55 -6.82 -5.23
C PHE A 320 -36.19 -8.30 -5.37
N ALA A 321 -35.02 -8.66 -5.93
CA ALA A 321 -34.67 -10.05 -6.19
C ALA A 321 -33.74 -10.69 -5.13
N ALA A 322 -32.68 -9.97 -4.73
CA ALA A 322 -31.63 -10.53 -3.86
C ALA A 322 -31.87 -10.25 -2.37
N LYS A 323 -32.21 -9.00 -2.01
CA LYS A 323 -32.31 -8.55 -0.62
C LYS A 323 -33.34 -9.32 0.23
N PRO A 324 -34.54 -9.66 -0.26
CA PRO A 324 -35.49 -10.46 0.52
C PRO A 324 -34.97 -11.86 0.85
N VAL A 325 -34.26 -12.50 -0.09
CA VAL A 325 -33.66 -13.84 0.08
C VAL A 325 -32.55 -13.79 1.13
N PHE A 326 -31.60 -12.85 0.99
CA PHE A 326 -30.53 -12.69 1.97
C PHE A 326 -31.07 -12.31 3.36
N SER A 327 -32.10 -11.47 3.43
CA SER A 327 -32.76 -11.10 4.70
C SER A 327 -33.39 -12.32 5.39
N GLN A 328 -33.94 -13.28 4.62
CA GLN A 328 -34.53 -14.50 5.17
C GLN A 328 -33.47 -15.50 5.63
N LEU A 329 -32.40 -15.69 4.85
CA LEU A 329 -31.26 -16.55 5.24
C LEU A 329 -30.55 -16.01 6.49
N GLN A 330 -30.49 -14.68 6.65
CA GLN A 330 -30.01 -14.05 7.87
C GLN A 330 -30.86 -14.36 9.09
N LYS A 331 -32.20 -14.37 8.97
CA LYS A 331 -33.12 -14.72 10.06
C LYS A 331 -32.98 -16.16 10.53
N ASN A 332 -32.61 -17.06 9.61
CA ASN A 332 -32.39 -18.48 9.91
C ASN A 332 -30.94 -18.79 10.35
N ASN A 333 -30.11 -17.78 10.59
CA ASN A 333 -28.69 -17.89 10.96
C ASN A 333 -27.77 -18.63 9.95
N GLY A 334 -28.25 -19.02 8.77
CA GLY A 334 -27.43 -19.68 7.76
C GLY A 334 -26.42 -18.75 7.07
N LEU A 335 -26.62 -17.44 7.15
CA LEU A 335 -25.84 -16.46 6.39
C LEU A 335 -25.70 -15.11 7.10
N ARG A 336 -24.57 -14.44 6.88
CA ARG A 336 -24.34 -13.03 7.22
C ARG A 336 -23.92 -12.29 5.96
N CYS A 337 -24.57 -11.17 5.66
CA CYS A 337 -24.21 -10.35 4.52
C CYS A 337 -23.89 -8.90 4.91
N SER A 338 -22.93 -8.33 4.18
CA SER A 338 -22.61 -6.91 4.16
C SER A 338 -22.81 -6.39 2.74
N TYR A 339 -23.49 -5.26 2.62
CA TYR A 339 -23.75 -4.60 1.35
C TYR A 339 -22.79 -3.44 1.17
N ILE A 340 -22.12 -3.38 0.02
CA ILE A 340 -21.29 -2.22 -0.34
C ILE A 340 -22.21 -1.16 -0.96
N THR A 341 -22.63 -0.17 -0.19
CA THR A 341 -23.56 0.89 -0.65
C THR A 341 -22.85 1.92 -1.52
N THR A 342 -23.55 2.54 -2.49
CA THR A 342 -23.00 3.53 -3.43
C THR A 342 -23.08 4.99 -2.94
N HIS A 343 -23.72 5.26 -1.81
CA HIS A 343 -23.76 6.58 -1.17
C HIS A 343 -22.44 6.86 -0.45
N ASN A 344 -21.75 7.95 -0.87
CA ASN A 344 -20.42 8.44 -0.46
C ASN A 344 -19.21 7.86 -1.23
N ASP A 345 -19.14 8.05 -2.55
CA ASP A 345 -18.01 7.64 -3.42
C ASP A 345 -17.64 6.13 -3.44
N VAL A 346 -18.16 5.35 -2.50
CA VAL A 346 -17.95 3.90 -2.31
C VAL A 346 -18.42 3.10 -3.52
N GLY A 347 -19.43 3.57 -4.26
CA GLY A 347 -19.90 2.92 -5.49
C GLY A 347 -19.03 3.14 -6.73
N LYS A 348 -18.02 4.02 -6.67
CA LYS A 348 -17.10 4.26 -7.80
C LYS A 348 -15.82 3.41 -7.71
N ARG A 349 -15.42 3.00 -6.50
CA ARG A 349 -14.17 2.26 -6.23
C ARG A 349 -14.49 0.91 -5.59
N ALA A 350 -14.03 -0.17 -6.21
CA ALA A 350 -14.08 -1.49 -5.59
C ALA A 350 -13.16 -1.59 -4.36
N LEU A 351 -13.45 -2.52 -3.44
CA LEU A 351 -12.60 -2.75 -2.27
C LEU A 351 -11.19 -3.15 -2.70
N GLU A 352 -10.18 -2.57 -2.05
CA GLU A 352 -8.80 -3.00 -2.25
C GLU A 352 -8.55 -4.36 -1.60
N PRO A 353 -7.51 -5.12 -2.04
CA PRO A 353 -7.23 -6.44 -1.50
C PRO A 353 -7.14 -6.50 0.03
N ALA A 354 -6.50 -5.50 0.66
CA ALA A 354 -6.37 -5.42 2.12
C ALA A 354 -7.72 -5.18 2.82
N GLU A 355 -8.61 -4.36 2.25
CA GLU A 355 -9.95 -4.11 2.78
C GLU A 355 -10.81 -5.39 2.72
N LEU A 356 -10.74 -6.12 1.61
CA LEU A 356 -11.46 -7.38 1.44
C LEU A 356 -10.95 -8.46 2.40
N GLU A 357 -9.63 -8.58 2.53
CA GLU A 357 -8.99 -9.53 3.44
C GLU A 357 -9.31 -9.27 4.91
N ARG A 358 -9.59 -8.02 5.33
CA ARG A 358 -10.09 -7.74 6.69
C ARG A 358 -11.42 -8.43 6.97
N GLY A 359 -12.32 -8.46 5.98
CA GLY A 359 -13.63 -9.11 6.12
C GLY A 359 -13.59 -10.62 5.97
N LYS A 360 -12.57 -11.16 5.27
CA LYS A 360 -12.44 -12.59 4.90
C LYS A 360 -13.75 -13.21 4.40
N PRO A 361 -14.44 -12.62 3.42
CA PRO A 361 -15.71 -13.16 2.95
C PRO A 361 -15.55 -14.54 2.32
N ASP A 362 -16.58 -15.37 2.45
CA ASP A 362 -16.67 -16.68 1.82
C ASP A 362 -17.22 -16.56 0.40
N VAL A 363 -18.12 -15.58 0.16
CA VAL A 363 -18.74 -15.34 -1.14
C VAL A 363 -18.71 -13.86 -1.51
N LEU A 364 -18.38 -13.56 -2.76
CA LEU A 364 -18.52 -12.24 -3.38
C LEU A 364 -19.65 -12.31 -4.41
N LEU A 365 -20.71 -11.54 -4.21
CA LEU A 365 -21.86 -11.49 -5.12
C LEU A 365 -21.92 -10.15 -5.84
N PHE A 366 -21.75 -10.18 -7.17
CA PHE A 366 -21.82 -9.00 -8.03
C PHE A 366 -23.18 -8.93 -8.73
N HIS A 367 -23.86 -7.79 -8.65
CA HIS A 367 -25.17 -7.57 -9.26
C HIS A 367 -25.09 -6.51 -10.37
N THR A 368 -25.65 -6.87 -11.53
CA THR A 368 -25.82 -6.22 -12.87
C THR A 368 -25.22 -4.86 -13.29
N SER A 369 -24.58 -4.05 -12.45
CA SER A 369 -23.75 -2.93 -12.91
C SER A 369 -22.29 -3.34 -13.00
N MET A 370 -21.81 -3.61 -14.22
CA MET A 370 -20.42 -3.98 -14.49
C MET A 370 -19.63 -2.73 -14.86
N SER A 371 -19.29 -1.89 -13.88
CA SER A 371 -18.36 -0.77 -14.10
C SER A 371 -16.95 -1.28 -14.44
N ASP A 372 -16.09 -0.44 -15.05
CA ASP A 372 -14.70 -0.83 -15.32
C ASP A 372 -13.94 -1.15 -14.03
N SER A 373 -14.30 -0.44 -12.96
CA SER A 373 -13.79 -0.62 -11.60
C SER A 373 -14.06 -2.04 -11.09
N TYR A 374 -15.28 -2.56 -11.25
CA TYR A 374 -15.63 -3.91 -10.81
C TYR A 374 -15.01 -5.01 -11.67
N LEU A 375 -14.91 -4.82 -12.99
CA LEU A 375 -14.22 -5.79 -13.84
C LEU A 375 -12.74 -5.92 -13.44
N LYS A 376 -12.09 -4.80 -13.16
CA LYS A 376 -10.71 -4.78 -12.68
C LYS A 376 -10.60 -5.41 -11.29
N ALA A 377 -11.56 -5.16 -10.42
CA ALA A 377 -11.59 -5.75 -9.08
C ALA A 377 -11.74 -7.26 -9.12
N LEU A 378 -12.63 -7.80 -9.96
CA LEU A 378 -12.78 -9.23 -10.18
C LEU A 378 -11.49 -9.90 -10.64
N GLU A 379 -10.76 -9.27 -11.57
CA GLU A 379 -9.43 -9.73 -11.98
C GLU A 379 -8.43 -9.74 -10.82
N TYR A 380 -8.45 -8.73 -9.95
CA TYR A 380 -7.59 -8.73 -8.77
C TYR A 380 -8.00 -9.78 -7.74
N TYR A 381 -9.30 -9.93 -7.48
CA TYR A 381 -9.81 -10.89 -6.50
C TYR A 381 -9.57 -12.33 -6.92
N SER A 382 -9.54 -12.64 -8.22
CA SER A 382 -9.16 -13.97 -8.72
C SER A 382 -7.68 -14.29 -8.46
N VAL A 383 -6.82 -13.27 -8.40
CA VAL A 383 -5.40 -13.43 -8.05
C VAL A 383 -5.19 -13.53 -6.54
N PHE A 384 -5.84 -12.66 -5.76
CA PHE A 384 -5.52 -12.46 -4.33
C PHE A 384 -6.50 -13.07 -3.34
N ASN A 385 -7.74 -13.31 -3.74
CA ASN A 385 -8.81 -13.81 -2.89
C ASN A 385 -9.35 -15.11 -3.48
N LYS A 386 -8.44 -16.08 -3.62
CA LYS A 386 -8.73 -17.40 -4.20
C LYS A 386 -9.71 -18.23 -3.36
N SER A 387 -9.80 -17.95 -2.06
CA SER A 387 -10.71 -18.66 -1.15
C SER A 387 -12.17 -18.22 -1.27
N ALA A 388 -12.44 -17.01 -1.74
CA ALA A 388 -13.80 -16.49 -1.84
C ALA A 388 -14.48 -16.99 -3.12
N PHE A 389 -15.67 -17.57 -3.01
CA PHE A 389 -16.49 -18.02 -4.13
C PHE A 389 -17.15 -16.81 -4.82
N LYS A 390 -16.94 -16.65 -6.12
CA LYS A 390 -17.32 -15.45 -6.87
C LYS A 390 -18.57 -15.74 -7.68
N VAL A 391 -19.62 -14.97 -7.41
CA VAL A 391 -20.94 -15.17 -8.00
C VAL A 391 -21.35 -13.92 -8.75
N LEU A 392 -21.74 -14.09 -10.01
CA LEU A 392 -22.37 -13.03 -10.79
C LEU A 392 -23.88 -13.25 -10.84
N MET A 393 -24.68 -12.21 -10.59
CA MET A 393 -26.13 -12.23 -10.77
C MET A 393 -26.55 -11.37 -11.96
N LEU A 394 -27.29 -11.97 -12.89
CA LEU A 394 -27.88 -11.32 -14.06
C LEU A 394 -29.41 -11.37 -13.99
N ASP A 395 -30.05 -10.20 -13.87
CA ASP A 395 -31.51 -10.06 -13.81
C ASP A 395 -32.11 -9.18 -14.92
N ASP A 396 -31.27 -8.52 -15.73
CA ASP A 396 -31.70 -7.59 -16.77
C ASP A 396 -31.98 -8.30 -18.11
N PRO A 397 -33.15 -8.08 -18.75
CA PRO A 397 -33.48 -8.55 -20.11
C PRO A 397 -32.46 -8.16 -21.19
N GLN A 398 -31.55 -7.23 -20.93
CA GLN A 398 -30.48 -6.83 -21.84
C GLN A 398 -29.22 -7.71 -21.73
N CYS A 399 -29.16 -8.67 -20.81
CA CYS A 399 -28.00 -9.52 -20.57
C CYS A 399 -27.88 -10.76 -21.49
N PHE A 400 -28.66 -10.87 -22.58
CA PHE A 400 -28.49 -11.99 -23.53
C PHE A 400 -27.26 -11.82 -24.44
N PRO A 401 -26.50 -12.89 -24.70
CA PRO A 401 -25.44 -12.92 -25.71
C PRO A 401 -26.00 -12.88 -27.14
N SER A 402 -25.17 -12.48 -28.09
CA SER A 402 -25.53 -12.32 -29.49
C SER A 402 -25.75 -13.66 -30.18
N THR A 403 -27.03 -14.06 -30.34
CA THR A 403 -27.38 -15.08 -31.34
C THR A 403 -27.33 -14.46 -32.74
N LYS A 404 -26.78 -15.18 -33.72
CA LYS A 404 -26.77 -14.80 -35.14
C LYS A 404 -28.19 -14.54 -35.68
N ARG A 405 -28.75 -13.33 -35.49
CA ARG A 405 -29.89 -12.70 -36.22
C ARG A 405 -30.52 -11.56 -35.40
N LYS A 406 -29.92 -10.37 -35.43
CA LYS A 406 -30.52 -9.01 -35.44
C LYS A 406 -29.44 -7.99 -35.06
N LYS A 407 -29.29 -6.90 -35.82
CA LYS A 407 -28.37 -5.79 -35.50
C LYS A 407 -28.73 -5.23 -34.11
N ARG A 408 -27.89 -5.45 -33.11
CA ARG A 408 -28.01 -4.80 -31.81
C ARG A 408 -27.30 -3.43 -31.88
N SER A 409 -27.69 -2.50 -31.02
CA SER A 409 -26.93 -1.26 -30.82
C SER A 409 -25.54 -1.59 -30.28
N LYS A 410 -24.51 -0.82 -30.64
CA LYS A 410 -23.12 -0.91 -30.13
C LYS A 410 -23.04 -1.16 -28.60
N ARG A 411 -23.89 -0.50 -27.83
CA ARG A 411 -24.02 -0.64 -26.37
C ARG A 411 -24.33 -2.07 -25.89
N GLY A 412 -25.06 -2.86 -26.67
CA GLY A 412 -25.41 -4.24 -26.35
C GLY A 412 -24.27 -5.23 -26.57
N GLU A 413 -23.42 -4.98 -27.58
CA GLU A 413 -22.22 -5.77 -27.85
C GLU A 413 -21.16 -5.51 -26.78
N GLU A 414 -20.95 -4.25 -26.41
CA GLU A 414 -20.06 -3.85 -25.30
C GLU A 414 -20.50 -4.51 -23.98
N LYS A 415 -21.80 -4.54 -23.69
CA LYS A 415 -22.34 -5.19 -22.47
C LYS A 415 -22.08 -6.70 -22.47
N GLU A 416 -22.26 -7.40 -23.59
CA GLU A 416 -21.96 -8.83 -23.69
C GLU A 416 -20.48 -9.13 -23.42
N GLN A 417 -19.56 -8.36 -24.03
CA GLN A 417 -18.13 -8.52 -23.83
C GLN A 417 -17.73 -8.34 -22.36
N ARG A 418 -18.33 -7.36 -21.68
CA ARG A 418 -18.12 -7.13 -20.24
C ARG A 418 -18.59 -8.30 -19.38
N ILE A 419 -19.76 -8.87 -19.69
CA ILE A 419 -20.27 -10.06 -18.99
C ILE A 419 -19.34 -11.26 -19.20
N ARG A 420 -18.91 -11.53 -20.43
CA ARG A 420 -17.94 -12.60 -20.73
C ARG A 420 -16.66 -12.42 -19.93
N LYS A 421 -16.14 -11.20 -19.89
CA LYS A 421 -14.94 -10.85 -19.14
C LYS A 421 -15.10 -11.10 -17.64
N ALA A 422 -16.24 -10.73 -17.05
CA ALA A 422 -16.51 -10.98 -15.64
C ALA A 422 -16.66 -12.47 -15.34
N LEU A 423 -17.40 -13.20 -16.18
CA LEU A 423 -17.61 -14.65 -16.02
C LEU A 423 -16.30 -15.43 -16.04
N ALA A 424 -15.28 -14.96 -16.78
CA ALA A 424 -13.96 -15.57 -16.76
C ALA A 424 -13.26 -15.50 -15.38
N SER A 425 -13.75 -14.67 -14.46
CA SER A 425 -13.25 -14.54 -13.08
C SER A 425 -14.30 -14.93 -12.03
N CYS A 426 -15.42 -15.54 -12.44
CA CYS A 426 -16.49 -15.98 -11.54
C CYS A 426 -16.58 -17.51 -11.51
N ASP A 427 -17.02 -18.05 -10.37
CA ASP A 427 -17.22 -19.48 -10.15
C ASP A 427 -18.66 -19.91 -10.46
N ARG A 428 -19.65 -19.00 -10.30
CA ARG A 428 -21.07 -19.28 -10.58
C ARG A 428 -21.80 -18.08 -11.20
N LEU A 429 -22.77 -18.38 -12.04
CA LEU A 429 -23.73 -17.43 -12.58
C LEU A 429 -25.15 -17.70 -12.04
N LEU A 430 -25.77 -16.68 -11.45
CA LEU A 430 -27.19 -16.66 -11.08
C LEU A 430 -27.98 -15.88 -12.13
N VAL A 431 -29.08 -16.45 -12.62
CA VAL A 431 -29.94 -15.81 -13.62
C VAL A 431 -31.40 -15.85 -13.22
N THR A 432 -32.21 -14.89 -13.67
CA THR A 432 -33.64 -14.87 -13.31
C THR A 432 -34.53 -15.77 -14.17
N THR A 433 -34.04 -16.26 -15.31
CA THR A 433 -34.83 -17.04 -16.25
C THR A 433 -34.03 -18.17 -16.90
N ARG A 434 -34.72 -19.26 -17.30
CA ARG A 434 -34.11 -20.36 -18.07
C ARG A 434 -33.54 -19.91 -19.42
N GLN A 435 -34.12 -18.88 -20.05
CA GLN A 435 -33.57 -18.38 -21.31
C GLN A 435 -32.18 -17.76 -21.11
N LEU A 436 -31.92 -17.12 -19.97
CA LEU A 436 -30.59 -16.58 -19.65
C LEU A 436 -29.59 -17.72 -19.36
N GLU A 437 -30.03 -18.77 -18.66
CA GLU A 437 -29.22 -19.96 -18.42
C GLU A 437 -28.78 -20.60 -19.75
N GLU A 438 -29.73 -20.91 -20.63
CA GLU A 438 -29.43 -21.48 -21.96
C GLU A 438 -28.45 -20.61 -22.73
N ALA A 439 -28.61 -19.28 -22.67
CA ALA A 439 -27.78 -18.38 -23.45
C ALA A 439 -26.32 -18.31 -22.97
N TRP A 440 -26.09 -18.44 -21.66
CA TRP A 440 -24.75 -18.37 -21.05
C TRP A 440 -24.11 -19.73 -20.78
N SER A 441 -24.83 -20.84 -20.98
CA SER A 441 -24.34 -22.21 -20.76
C SER A 441 -23.06 -22.59 -21.51
N SER A 442 -22.72 -21.87 -22.58
CA SER A 442 -21.46 -22.06 -23.34
C SER A 442 -20.25 -21.33 -22.74
N VAL A 443 -20.44 -20.50 -21.71
CA VAL A 443 -19.43 -19.61 -21.14
C VAL A 443 -19.02 -20.02 -19.74
N ILE A 444 -19.95 -20.52 -18.94
CA ILE A 444 -19.72 -20.95 -17.56
C ILE A 444 -20.55 -22.20 -17.25
N ASP A 445 -19.95 -23.15 -16.54
CA ASP A 445 -20.54 -24.47 -16.30
C ASP A 445 -21.58 -24.45 -15.17
N ASP A 446 -21.36 -23.65 -14.11
CA ASP A 446 -22.25 -23.59 -12.95
C ASP A 446 -23.21 -22.39 -13.06
N ILE A 447 -24.42 -22.68 -13.56
CA ILE A 447 -25.52 -21.72 -13.66
C ILE A 447 -26.68 -22.16 -12.79
N LYS A 448 -27.27 -21.23 -12.02
CA LYS A 448 -28.50 -21.47 -11.24
C LYS A 448 -29.57 -20.45 -11.61
N VAL A 449 -30.77 -20.94 -11.88
CA VAL A 449 -31.94 -20.10 -12.13
C VAL A 449 -32.58 -19.71 -10.79
N VAL A 450 -32.58 -18.41 -10.50
CA VAL A 450 -33.21 -17.75 -9.35
C VAL A 450 -34.40 -16.93 -9.84
N PRO A 451 -35.62 -17.50 -9.93
CA PRO A 451 -36.77 -16.73 -10.44
C PRO A 451 -36.96 -15.44 -9.65
N GLY A 452 -37.09 -14.31 -10.36
CA GLY A 452 -37.28 -13.00 -9.73
C GLY A 452 -38.64 -12.81 -9.04
N HIS A 453 -39.48 -13.85 -9.03
CA HIS A 453 -40.80 -13.87 -8.43
C HIS A 453 -40.75 -14.85 -7.26
N VAL A 454 -41.10 -14.34 -6.08
CA VAL A 454 -41.00 -15.03 -4.79
C VAL A 454 -41.83 -16.32 -4.79
N GLU A 455 -41.17 -17.48 -4.92
CA GLU A 455 -41.59 -18.72 -4.26
C GLU A 455 -40.45 -19.18 -3.35
N MET A 456 -40.56 -18.83 -2.07
CA MET A 456 -39.53 -19.07 -1.03
C MET A 456 -39.29 -20.56 -0.73
N GLN A 457 -40.08 -21.49 -1.28
CA GLN A 457 -40.07 -22.91 -0.88
C GLN A 457 -38.98 -23.76 -1.55
N ASN A 458 -38.32 -23.27 -2.61
CA ASN A 458 -37.37 -24.08 -3.40
C ASN A 458 -35.88 -23.75 -3.16
N TRP A 459 -35.55 -22.96 -2.13
CA TRP A 459 -34.17 -22.48 -1.90
C TRP A 459 -33.43 -23.20 -0.76
N ASP A 460 -34.07 -24.18 -0.10
CA ASP A 460 -33.45 -25.00 0.96
C ASP A 460 -32.28 -25.87 0.45
N GLU A 461 -32.13 -26.05 -0.87
CA GLU A 461 -31.07 -26.85 -1.50
C GLU A 461 -29.75 -26.09 -1.74
N LEU A 462 -29.65 -24.83 -1.32
CA LEU A 462 -28.46 -23.99 -1.50
C LEU A 462 -27.60 -23.79 -0.25
N SER A 463 -27.99 -24.43 0.86
CA SER A 463 -27.25 -24.45 2.14
C SER A 463 -25.95 -25.21 2.05
#